data_AF-A0A1K2HQW0-F1
#
_entry.id   AF-A0A1K2HQW0-F1
#
_cell.length_a   1.000
_cell.length_b   1.000
_cell.length_c   1.000
_cell.angle_alpha   90.00
_cell.angle_beta   90.00
_cell.angle_gamma   90.00
#
_symmetry.space_group_name_H-M   'P 1'
#
loop_
_entity.id
_entity.type
_entity.pdbx_description
1 polymer ?
#
loop_
_entity_poly.entity_id
_entity_poly.type
_entity_poly.pdbx_seq_one_letter_code
_entity_poly.pdbx_strand_id
1 'polypeptide(L)'
;MPMPSRLLALLGICLLLVPASASQCFGTVSRGRIEGSVRLPISGPNFHSYSRLAAAAGRTHVHEKVAASVLAAYVALQDSAPGKHYVYGETGLAQGGRFAPHRTHQNGLSVDFFVPVLNPSGESVPLPTAISSRFGYDLEFDAQGRLDTYRIDFPALAEHLYQLHRAAQKQGIGIQQVIIERAYLPALFATPRGAYLRGQLHFMRGKPWVRHDEHYHIDFALPCRPL
;
A
#
# COMPACT_ATOMS: atom_id res chain seq x y z
N MET A 1 14.25 -71.87 4.28
CA MET A 1 14.87 -70.69 3.64
C MET A 1 14.05 -69.46 4.03
N PRO A 2 14.58 -68.50 4.80
CA PRO A 2 13.81 -67.34 5.26
C PRO A 2 13.85 -66.22 4.21
N MET A 3 12.72 -65.55 3.98
CA MET A 3 12.66 -64.33 3.15
C MET A 3 13.11 -63.11 3.97
N PRO A 4 13.81 -62.13 3.36
CA PRO A 4 14.17 -60.90 4.04
C PRO A 4 12.99 -59.92 4.03
N SER A 5 12.57 -59.51 5.23
CA SER A 5 11.59 -58.45 5.42
C SER A 5 12.25 -57.10 5.13
N ARG A 6 11.80 -56.39 4.09
CA ARG A 6 12.26 -55.03 3.77
C ARG A 6 11.49 -54.03 4.61
N LEU A 7 12.13 -53.50 5.65
CA LEU A 7 11.65 -52.29 6.34
C LEU A 7 11.77 -51.10 5.37
N LEU A 8 10.64 -50.56 4.89
CA LEU A 8 10.61 -49.23 4.31
C LEU A 8 10.70 -48.21 5.46
N ALA A 9 11.82 -47.51 5.55
CA ALA A 9 11.93 -46.31 6.37
C ALA A 9 11.23 -45.15 5.65
N LEU A 10 10.07 -44.73 6.15
CA LEU A 10 9.47 -43.45 5.76
C LEU A 10 10.30 -42.31 6.36
N LEU A 11 11.08 -41.64 5.51
CA LEU A 11 11.75 -40.39 5.85
C LEU A 11 10.69 -39.27 5.87
N GLY A 12 10.16 -38.96 7.05
CA GLY A 12 9.29 -37.80 7.24
C GLY A 12 10.09 -36.51 7.07
N ILE A 13 9.90 -35.80 5.95
CA ILE A 13 10.43 -34.46 5.76
C ILE A 13 9.63 -33.51 6.65
N CYS A 14 10.17 -33.20 7.83
CA CYS A 14 9.69 -32.13 8.68
C CYS A 14 10.13 -30.79 8.04
N LEU A 15 9.23 -30.12 7.31
CA LEU A 15 9.45 -28.73 6.90
C LEU A 15 9.51 -27.88 8.18
N LEU A 16 10.70 -27.50 8.60
CA LEU A 16 10.89 -26.47 9.61
C LEU A 16 10.38 -25.14 9.02
N LEU A 17 9.18 -24.73 9.42
CA LEU A 17 8.70 -23.36 9.23
C LEU A 17 9.60 -22.44 10.06
N VAL A 18 10.64 -21.90 9.44
CA VAL A 18 11.44 -20.84 10.04
C VAL A 18 10.51 -19.64 10.22
N PRO A 19 10.22 -19.19 11.46
CA PRO A 19 9.43 -17.98 11.64
C PRO A 19 10.19 -16.84 10.95
N ALA A 20 9.51 -16.15 10.03
CA ALA A 20 10.06 -14.93 9.47
C ALA A 20 10.46 -14.02 10.64
N SER A 21 11.71 -13.55 10.65
CA SER A 21 12.16 -12.63 11.69
C SER A 21 11.25 -11.40 11.67
N ALA A 22 10.68 -11.06 12.82
CA ALA A 22 9.81 -9.90 12.94
C ALA A 22 10.51 -8.65 12.39
N SER A 23 9.79 -7.85 11.61
CA SER A 23 10.35 -6.60 11.08
C SER A 23 10.75 -5.66 12.22
N GLN A 24 11.86 -4.94 12.05
CA GLN A 24 12.27 -3.87 12.96
C GLN A 24 12.60 -2.61 12.17
N CYS A 25 11.79 -1.57 12.34
CA CYS A 25 12.09 -0.25 11.77
C CYS A 25 13.02 0.55 12.69
N PHE A 26 13.82 1.43 12.08
CA PHE A 26 14.75 2.33 12.77
C PHE A 26 14.59 3.76 12.24
N GLY A 27 14.73 4.75 13.12
CA GLY A 27 14.67 6.17 12.76
C GLY A 27 13.29 6.62 12.28
N THR A 28 13.27 7.55 11.33
CA THR A 28 12.03 8.15 10.78
C THR A 28 11.82 7.76 9.32
N VAL A 29 10.63 8.06 8.77
CA VAL A 29 10.31 7.81 7.36
C VAL A 29 11.27 8.49 6.38
N SER A 30 11.93 9.59 6.78
CA SER A 30 12.87 10.36 5.96
C SER A 30 14.35 10.20 6.35
N ARG A 31 14.64 9.44 7.41
CA ARG A 31 15.99 9.10 7.86
C ARG A 31 15.92 7.78 8.64
N GLY A 32 15.90 6.68 7.91
CA GLY A 32 15.57 5.39 8.50
C GLY A 32 16.19 4.20 7.79
N ARG A 33 16.01 3.03 8.39
CA ARG A 33 16.24 1.72 7.78
C ARG A 33 15.24 0.72 8.33
N ILE A 34 15.17 -0.45 7.72
CA ILE A 34 14.37 -1.56 8.22
C ILE A 34 15.13 -2.87 8.09
N GLU A 35 14.98 -3.73 9.10
CA GLU A 35 15.43 -5.12 9.08
C GLU A 35 14.22 -6.04 9.01
N GLY A 36 14.35 -7.18 8.32
CA GLY A 36 13.26 -8.15 8.19
C GLY A 36 12.02 -7.60 7.50
N SER A 37 12.18 -6.65 6.56
CA SER A 37 11.05 -6.17 5.76
C SER A 37 10.45 -7.28 4.91
N VAL A 38 9.18 -7.11 4.52
CA VAL A 38 8.46 -8.04 3.66
C VAL A 38 8.02 -7.34 2.38
N ARG A 39 8.04 -8.07 1.27
CA ARG A 39 7.56 -7.55 -0.02
C ARG A 39 6.05 -7.69 -0.11
N LEU A 40 5.35 -6.62 -0.49
CA LEU A 40 3.93 -6.70 -0.85
C LEU A 40 3.72 -7.63 -2.06
N PRO A 41 2.66 -8.46 -2.08
CA PRO A 41 2.27 -9.24 -3.25
C PRO A 41 2.00 -8.36 -4.47
N ILE A 42 2.45 -8.81 -5.64
CA ILE A 42 2.30 -8.07 -6.90
C ILE A 42 0.84 -7.90 -7.31
N SER A 43 -0.04 -8.80 -6.89
CA SER A 43 -1.48 -8.73 -7.18
C SER A 43 -2.30 -9.55 -6.20
N GLY A 44 -3.58 -9.19 -6.10
CA GLY A 44 -4.63 -9.96 -5.45
C GLY A 44 -5.98 -9.76 -6.17
N PRO A 45 -7.10 -10.19 -5.58
CA PRO A 45 -8.40 -10.20 -6.26
C PRO A 45 -8.88 -8.83 -6.78
N ASN A 46 -8.58 -7.76 -6.04
CA ASN A 46 -9.03 -6.40 -6.34
C ASN A 46 -7.88 -5.37 -6.41
N PHE A 47 -6.62 -5.81 -6.38
CA PHE A 47 -5.48 -4.91 -6.40
C PHE A 47 -4.28 -5.45 -7.20
N HIS A 48 -3.41 -4.56 -7.64
CA HIS A 48 -2.08 -4.91 -8.14
C HIS A 48 -1.04 -3.82 -7.86
N SER A 49 0.23 -4.19 -7.98
CA SER A 49 1.35 -3.26 -7.93
C SER A 49 1.43 -2.45 -9.21
N TYR A 50 1.79 -1.18 -9.09
CA TYR A 50 1.98 -0.26 -10.21
C TYR A 50 2.96 -0.76 -11.27
N SER A 51 3.96 -1.56 -10.87
CA SER A 51 4.96 -2.11 -11.79
C SER A 51 5.53 -3.44 -11.29
N ARG A 52 5.34 -4.50 -12.08
CA ARG A 52 5.96 -5.81 -11.84
C ARG A 52 7.49 -5.72 -11.82
N LEU A 53 8.07 -4.90 -12.71
CA LEU A 53 9.52 -4.71 -12.80
C LEU A 53 10.07 -4.01 -11.56
N ALA A 54 9.39 -2.97 -11.09
CA ALA A 54 9.83 -2.27 -9.88
C ALA A 54 9.66 -3.11 -8.61
N ALA A 55 8.58 -3.90 -8.52
CA ALA A 55 8.39 -4.89 -7.46
C ALA A 55 9.49 -5.96 -7.48
N ALA A 56 9.90 -6.43 -8.66
CA ALA A 56 11.04 -7.35 -8.82
C ALA A 56 12.37 -6.69 -8.43
N ALA A 57 12.55 -5.41 -8.72
CA ALA A 57 13.70 -4.61 -8.29
C ALA A 57 13.67 -4.25 -6.79
N GLY A 58 12.69 -4.75 -6.03
CA GLY A 58 12.65 -4.64 -4.58
C GLY A 58 12.14 -3.31 -4.04
N ARG A 59 11.39 -2.53 -4.82
CA ARG A 59 10.85 -1.22 -4.43
C ARG A 59 9.54 -1.26 -3.65
N THR A 60 9.05 -2.47 -3.36
CA THR A 60 7.74 -2.73 -2.73
C THR A 60 7.86 -3.43 -1.36
N HIS A 61 8.89 -3.08 -0.57
CA HIS A 61 9.13 -3.64 0.76
C HIS A 61 8.65 -2.72 1.88
N VAL A 62 8.00 -3.31 2.87
CA VAL A 62 7.43 -2.63 4.04
C VAL A 62 7.63 -3.45 5.31
N HIS A 63 7.31 -2.86 6.46
CA HIS A 63 7.18 -3.56 7.72
C HIS A 63 6.05 -4.61 7.68
N GLU A 64 6.22 -5.77 8.32
CA GLU A 64 5.23 -6.87 8.31
C GLU A 64 3.81 -6.42 8.72
N LYS A 65 3.68 -5.62 9.78
CA LYS A 65 2.40 -5.04 10.23
C LYS A 65 1.78 -4.09 9.21
N VAL A 66 2.60 -3.35 8.45
CA VAL A 66 2.11 -2.50 7.36
C VAL A 66 1.58 -3.39 6.24
N ALA A 67 2.34 -4.41 5.82
CA ALA A 67 1.87 -5.38 4.84
C ALA A 67 0.56 -6.06 5.25
N ALA A 68 0.46 -6.52 6.50
CA ALA A 68 -0.76 -7.13 7.04
C ALA A 68 -1.95 -6.16 7.02
N SER A 69 -1.71 -4.87 7.31
CA SER A 69 -2.75 -3.83 7.25
C SER A 69 -3.24 -3.58 5.84
N VAL A 70 -2.33 -3.46 4.87
CA VAL A 70 -2.65 -3.26 3.46
C VAL A 70 -3.43 -4.44 2.90
N LEU A 71 -2.97 -5.67 3.14
CA LEU A 71 -3.62 -6.88 2.64
C LEU A 71 -4.99 -7.10 3.27
N ALA A 72 -5.13 -6.87 4.58
CA ALA A 72 -6.43 -6.97 5.25
C ALA A 72 -7.42 -5.89 4.76
N ALA A 73 -6.94 -4.70 4.40
CA ALA A 73 -7.78 -3.67 3.80
C ALA A 73 -8.31 -4.12 2.43
N TYR A 74 -7.45 -4.68 1.57
CA TYR A 74 -7.89 -5.23 0.28
C TYR A 74 -8.86 -6.40 0.42
N VAL A 75 -8.70 -7.26 1.43
CA VAL A 75 -9.68 -8.30 1.76
C VAL A 75 -11.03 -7.67 2.11
N ALA A 76 -11.07 -6.72 3.04
CA ALA A 76 -12.33 -6.06 3.43
C ALA A 76 -13.03 -5.34 2.27
N LEU A 77 -12.25 -4.77 1.35
CA LEU A 77 -12.77 -4.08 0.17
C LEU A 77 -13.44 -4.99 -0.85
N GLN A 78 -13.16 -6.29 -0.84
CA GLN A 78 -13.89 -7.24 -1.71
C GLN A 78 -15.38 -7.27 -1.36
N ASP A 79 -15.71 -7.08 -0.08
CA ASP A 79 -17.08 -7.06 0.41
C ASP A 79 -17.66 -5.64 0.42
N SER A 80 -16.89 -4.65 0.90
CA SER A 80 -17.41 -3.29 1.11
C SER A 80 -17.41 -2.40 -0.13
N ALA A 81 -16.64 -2.76 -1.15
CA ALA A 81 -16.52 -2.05 -2.42
C ALA A 81 -16.38 -3.03 -3.60
N PRO A 82 -17.39 -3.91 -3.83
CA PRO A 82 -17.29 -4.94 -4.85
C PRO A 82 -17.09 -4.33 -6.25
N GLY A 83 -16.22 -4.97 -7.04
CA GLY A 83 -15.89 -4.52 -8.40
C GLY A 83 -14.98 -3.29 -8.47
N LYS A 84 -14.45 -2.78 -7.36
CA LYS A 84 -13.44 -1.70 -7.37
C LYS A 84 -12.04 -2.26 -7.57
N HIS A 85 -11.25 -1.56 -8.39
CA HIS A 85 -9.87 -1.91 -8.69
C HIS A 85 -8.91 -0.91 -8.04
N TYR A 86 -7.90 -1.43 -7.35
CA TYR A 86 -6.90 -0.64 -6.64
C TYR A 86 -5.50 -0.88 -7.19
N VAL A 87 -4.66 0.13 -7.11
CA VAL A 87 -3.24 0.05 -7.48
C VAL A 87 -2.41 0.65 -6.36
N TYR A 88 -1.42 -0.10 -5.87
CA TYR A 88 -0.44 0.45 -4.94
C TYR A 88 0.87 0.77 -5.67
N GLY A 89 1.51 1.86 -5.26
CA GLY A 89 2.72 2.38 -5.84
C GLY A 89 3.99 1.91 -5.10
N GLU A 90 4.93 2.83 -4.97
CA GLU A 90 6.19 2.63 -4.29
C GLU A 90 6.03 2.58 -2.77
N THR A 91 6.96 1.89 -2.09
CA THR A 91 6.93 1.74 -0.62
C THR A 91 8.31 1.84 0.05
N GLY A 92 9.35 1.24 -0.53
CA GLY A 92 10.64 1.14 0.14
C GLY A 92 11.48 -0.05 -0.31
N LEU A 93 12.75 -0.01 0.08
CA LEU A 93 13.74 -1.05 -0.20
C LEU A 93 13.75 -2.11 0.90
N ALA A 94 14.28 -3.30 0.57
CA ALA A 94 14.34 -4.43 1.51
C ALA A 94 15.08 -4.10 2.82
N GLN A 95 16.09 -3.24 2.76
CA GLN A 95 16.84 -2.76 3.95
C GLN A 95 16.46 -1.32 4.36
N GLY A 96 15.48 -0.72 3.68
CA GLY A 96 15.14 0.70 3.84
C GLY A 96 16.25 1.63 3.33
N GLY A 97 16.46 2.77 3.99
CA GLY A 97 17.45 3.77 3.61
C GLY A 97 16.97 4.69 2.49
N ARG A 98 17.89 5.53 1.98
CA ARG A 98 17.58 6.54 0.95
C ARG A 98 16.97 5.88 -0.29
N PHE A 99 15.80 6.37 -0.69
CA PHE A 99 15.00 5.76 -1.75
C PHE A 99 14.67 6.78 -2.84
N ALA A 100 15.57 6.98 -3.80
CA ALA A 100 15.34 7.95 -4.87
C ALA A 100 14.14 7.56 -5.77
N PRO A 101 13.33 8.53 -6.24
CA PRO A 101 13.46 9.98 -6.03
C PRO A 101 12.80 10.50 -4.74
N HIS A 102 12.23 9.60 -3.92
CA HIS A 102 11.55 9.95 -2.68
C HIS A 102 12.48 10.52 -1.61
N ARG A 103 11.91 11.39 -0.77
CA ARG A 103 12.55 11.86 0.46
C ARG A 103 12.18 11.02 1.69
N THR A 104 11.07 10.28 1.62
CA THR A 104 10.53 9.40 2.67
C THR A 104 10.79 7.92 2.31
N HIS A 105 9.93 6.98 2.74
CA HIS A 105 9.98 5.55 2.40
C HIS A 105 11.23 4.79 2.94
N GLN A 106 11.94 5.36 3.93
CA GLN A 106 13.23 4.81 4.36
C GLN A 106 13.15 3.74 5.44
N ASN A 107 12.06 3.63 6.21
CA ASN A 107 11.97 2.73 7.37
C ASN A 107 10.85 1.69 7.25
N GLY A 108 10.29 1.50 6.05
CA GLY A 108 9.24 0.51 5.76
C GLY A 108 7.85 0.88 6.30
N LEU A 109 7.62 2.14 6.66
CA LEU A 109 6.33 2.63 7.19
C LEU A 109 5.59 3.56 6.23
N SER A 110 5.99 3.64 4.97
CA SER A 110 5.35 4.48 3.96
C SER A 110 4.84 3.64 2.79
N VAL A 111 3.67 3.99 2.27
CA VAL A 111 3.07 3.34 1.08
C VAL A 111 2.38 4.39 0.23
N ASP A 112 2.70 4.41 -1.06
CA ASP A 112 1.93 5.14 -2.06
C ASP A 112 0.78 4.27 -2.56
N PHE A 113 -0.38 4.88 -2.78
CA PHE A 113 -1.53 4.26 -3.43
C PHE A 113 -2.04 5.18 -4.52
N PHE A 114 -2.26 4.64 -5.72
CA PHE A 114 -2.87 5.44 -6.78
C PHE A 114 -4.36 5.67 -6.48
N VAL A 115 -4.87 6.81 -6.94
CA VAL A 115 -6.29 7.12 -6.83
C VAL A 115 -7.11 6.10 -7.64
N PRO A 116 -8.17 5.50 -7.08
CA PRO A 116 -9.07 4.65 -7.86
C PRO A 116 -9.83 5.52 -8.87
N VAL A 117 -10.06 5.00 -10.07
CA VAL A 117 -10.67 5.76 -11.16
C VAL A 117 -11.84 5.03 -11.81
N LEU A 118 -12.70 5.82 -12.45
CA LEU A 118 -13.79 5.36 -13.30
C LEU A 118 -13.49 5.72 -14.77
N ASN A 119 -13.76 4.78 -15.67
CA ASN A 119 -13.77 5.01 -17.12
C ASN A 119 -15.05 5.77 -17.56
N PRO A 120 -15.19 6.22 -18.82
CA PRO A 120 -16.39 6.93 -19.29
C PRO A 120 -17.73 6.24 -19.00
N SER A 121 -17.76 4.91 -19.02
CA SER A 121 -18.94 4.10 -18.71
C SER A 121 -19.31 4.08 -17.22
N GLY A 122 -18.45 4.61 -16.34
CA GLY A 122 -18.67 4.56 -14.88
C GLY A 122 -18.20 3.29 -14.21
N GLU A 123 -17.41 2.49 -14.91
CA GLU A 123 -16.83 1.27 -14.38
C GLU A 123 -15.50 1.61 -13.71
N SER A 124 -15.25 0.98 -12.54
CA SER A 124 -13.94 1.07 -11.92
C SER A 124 -12.94 0.30 -12.76
N VAL A 125 -11.81 0.92 -13.03
CA VAL A 125 -10.71 0.31 -13.77
C VAL A 125 -9.38 0.62 -13.07
N PRO A 126 -8.35 -0.22 -13.23
CA PRO A 126 -7.03 0.12 -12.74
C PRO A 126 -6.53 1.41 -13.41
N LEU A 127 -5.94 2.31 -12.63
CA LEU A 127 -5.28 3.47 -13.20
C LEU A 127 -4.12 3.00 -14.12
N PRO A 128 -3.98 3.53 -15.34
CA PRO A 128 -2.91 3.13 -16.23
C PRO A 128 -1.51 3.42 -15.67
N THR A 129 -0.63 2.41 -15.67
CA THR A 129 0.74 2.50 -15.15
C THR A 129 1.80 2.25 -16.23
N ALA A 130 1.63 2.91 -17.38
CA ALA A 130 2.55 2.78 -18.51
C ALA A 130 3.96 3.31 -18.18
N ILE A 131 5.00 2.71 -18.79
CA ILE A 131 6.39 3.17 -18.61
C ILE A 131 6.56 4.64 -19.06
N SER A 132 5.85 5.05 -20.12
CA SER A 132 5.90 6.41 -20.67
C SER A 132 5.41 7.49 -19.70
N SER A 133 4.57 7.14 -18.72
CA SER A 133 4.12 8.02 -17.64
C SER A 133 4.81 7.72 -16.30
N ARG A 134 6.04 7.18 -16.35
CA ARG A 134 6.79 6.71 -15.17
C ARG A 134 5.96 5.78 -14.29
N PHE A 135 5.30 4.81 -14.91
CA PHE A 135 4.42 3.87 -14.23
C PHE A 135 3.21 4.52 -13.54
N GLY A 136 2.69 5.61 -14.11
CA GLY A 136 1.52 6.33 -13.61
C GLY A 136 1.84 7.60 -12.80
N TYR A 137 3.09 7.79 -12.36
CA TYR A 137 3.51 8.93 -11.54
C TYR A 137 3.62 10.27 -12.29
N ASP A 138 3.60 10.27 -13.63
CA ASP A 138 3.56 11.48 -14.46
C ASP A 138 2.14 11.81 -14.96
N LEU A 139 1.10 11.17 -14.41
CA LEU A 139 -0.30 11.51 -14.73
C LEU A 139 -0.73 12.75 -13.94
N GLU A 140 -1.50 13.64 -14.56
CA GLU A 140 -1.96 14.88 -13.92
C GLU A 140 -3.48 14.98 -13.92
N PHE A 141 -4.09 14.88 -12.75
CA PHE A 141 -5.52 15.09 -12.58
C PHE A 141 -5.79 16.58 -12.30
N ASP A 142 -6.91 17.10 -12.81
CA ASP A 142 -7.37 18.44 -12.46
C ASP A 142 -7.84 18.52 -10.99
N ALA A 143 -8.13 19.74 -10.52
CA ALA A 143 -8.61 19.97 -9.16
C ALA A 143 -10.00 19.35 -8.85
N GLN A 144 -10.71 18.86 -9.88
CA GLN A 144 -11.97 18.11 -9.75
C GLN A 144 -11.75 16.60 -9.87
N GLY A 145 -10.50 16.14 -10.01
CA GLY A 145 -10.16 14.74 -10.14
C GLY A 145 -10.45 14.17 -11.53
N ARG A 146 -10.24 14.93 -12.61
CA ARG A 146 -10.37 14.46 -14.00
C ARG A 146 -9.02 14.36 -14.70
N LEU A 147 -8.84 13.31 -15.49
CA LEU A 147 -7.68 13.08 -16.36
C LEU A 147 -8.19 12.46 -17.65
N ASP A 148 -8.07 13.16 -18.77
CA ASP A 148 -8.65 12.76 -20.05
C ASP A 148 -10.12 12.32 -19.91
N THR A 149 -10.35 11.01 -20.03
CA THR A 149 -11.67 10.37 -19.95
C THR A 149 -11.92 9.70 -18.58
N TYR A 150 -10.92 9.69 -17.71
CA TYR A 150 -10.98 9.18 -16.35
C TYR A 150 -11.44 10.23 -15.36
N ARG A 151 -12.06 9.76 -14.29
CA ARG A 151 -12.38 10.54 -13.09
C ARG A 151 -12.07 9.75 -11.84
N ILE A 152 -11.63 10.43 -10.78
CA ILE A 152 -11.37 9.81 -9.49
C ILE A 152 -12.69 9.29 -8.88
N ASP A 153 -12.66 8.05 -8.41
CA ASP A 153 -13.72 7.44 -7.62
C ASP A 153 -13.54 7.81 -6.14
N PHE A 154 -13.98 9.00 -5.75
CA PHE A 154 -13.86 9.46 -4.36
C PHE A 154 -14.50 8.50 -3.35
N PRO A 155 -15.70 7.91 -3.59
CA PRO A 155 -16.23 6.86 -2.72
C PRO A 155 -15.28 5.67 -2.53
N ALA A 156 -14.68 5.13 -3.60
CA ALA A 156 -13.75 4.02 -3.49
C ALA A 156 -12.44 4.41 -2.77
N LEU A 157 -11.95 5.64 -2.97
CA LEU A 157 -10.79 6.17 -2.24
C LEU A 157 -11.10 6.28 -0.74
N ALA A 158 -12.26 6.85 -0.40
CA ALA A 158 -12.72 6.98 0.97
C ALA A 158 -12.89 5.63 1.68
N GLU A 159 -13.48 4.65 0.99
CA GLU A 159 -13.65 3.31 1.53
C GLU A 159 -12.30 2.63 1.76
N HIS A 160 -11.33 2.77 0.85
CA HIS A 160 -9.99 2.23 1.07
C HIS A 160 -9.30 2.86 2.28
N LEU A 161 -9.31 4.20 2.43
CA LEU A 161 -8.73 4.85 3.62
C LEU A 161 -9.40 4.38 4.92
N TYR A 162 -10.73 4.19 4.90
CA TYR A 162 -11.47 3.65 6.04
C TYR A 162 -11.00 2.23 6.38
N GLN A 163 -10.99 1.31 5.41
CA GLN A 163 -10.60 -0.07 5.64
C GLN A 163 -9.12 -0.19 6.03
N LEU A 164 -8.24 0.64 5.44
CA LEU A 164 -6.82 0.69 5.77
C LEU A 164 -6.61 1.12 7.23
N HIS A 165 -7.31 2.16 7.69
CA HIS A 165 -7.22 2.59 9.08
C HIS A 165 -7.74 1.51 10.04
N ARG A 166 -8.88 0.88 9.72
CA ARG A 166 -9.43 -0.22 10.54
C ARG A 166 -8.49 -1.42 10.58
N ALA A 167 -7.83 -1.75 9.47
CA ALA A 167 -6.86 -2.82 9.40
C ALA A 167 -5.59 -2.49 10.20
N ALA A 168 -5.06 -1.27 10.08
CA ALA A 168 -3.94 -0.78 10.87
C ALA A 168 -4.19 -0.91 12.38
N GLN A 169 -5.36 -0.47 12.83
CA GLN A 169 -5.76 -0.59 14.24
C GLN A 169 -5.78 -2.05 14.72
N LYS A 170 -6.26 -2.98 13.89
CA LYS A 170 -6.24 -4.43 14.21
C LYS A 170 -4.83 -5.00 14.29
N GLN A 171 -3.87 -4.42 13.58
CA GLN A 171 -2.43 -4.78 13.68
C GLN A 171 -1.71 -4.07 14.83
N GLY A 172 -2.44 -3.25 15.61
CA GLY A 172 -1.88 -2.46 16.71
C GLY A 172 -0.96 -1.33 16.24
N ILE A 173 -1.17 -0.81 15.02
CA ILE A 173 -0.47 0.35 14.48
C ILE A 173 -1.47 1.45 14.08
N GLY A 174 -0.98 2.68 13.92
CA GLY A 174 -1.80 3.80 13.47
C GLY A 174 -1.49 4.24 12.04
N ILE A 175 -2.21 5.26 11.59
CA ILE A 175 -1.82 6.09 10.44
C ILE A 175 -1.34 7.43 11.00
N GLN A 176 -0.08 7.76 10.77
CA GLN A 176 0.52 9.03 11.18
C GLN A 176 -0.01 10.17 10.32
N GLN A 177 -0.03 9.97 9.00
CA GLN A 177 -0.39 11.02 8.05
C GLN A 177 -0.92 10.45 6.74
N VAL A 178 -1.88 11.16 6.16
CA VAL A 178 -2.35 11.01 4.77
C VAL A 178 -1.91 12.24 3.99
N ILE A 179 -1.21 12.05 2.88
CA ILE A 179 -0.82 13.09 1.93
C ILE A 179 -1.58 12.84 0.63
N ILE A 180 -2.41 13.79 0.23
CA ILE A 180 -3.21 13.77 -0.98
C ILE A 180 -3.40 15.21 -1.46
N GLU A 181 -3.68 15.42 -2.75
CA GLU A 181 -4.05 16.73 -3.27
C GLU A 181 -5.19 17.37 -2.46
N ARG A 182 -4.96 18.61 -2.02
CA ARG A 182 -5.86 19.33 -1.11
C ARG A 182 -7.19 19.67 -1.76
N ALA A 183 -7.19 19.89 -3.08
CA ALA A 183 -8.41 20.14 -3.84
C ALA A 183 -9.42 18.98 -3.75
N TYR A 184 -8.95 17.77 -3.40
CA TYR A 184 -9.80 16.57 -3.29
C TYR A 184 -10.47 16.41 -1.94
N LEU A 185 -9.99 17.09 -0.89
CA LEU A 185 -10.55 16.95 0.46
C LEU A 185 -12.05 17.26 0.54
N PRO A 186 -12.59 18.31 -0.12
CA PRO A 186 -14.04 18.55 -0.14
C PRO A 186 -14.82 17.37 -0.73
N ALA A 187 -14.40 16.84 -1.87
CA ALA A 187 -15.06 15.71 -2.54
C ALA A 187 -14.93 14.43 -1.71
N LEU A 188 -13.74 14.16 -1.17
CA LEU A 188 -13.46 13.02 -0.30
C LEU A 188 -14.33 13.06 0.97
N PHE A 189 -14.46 14.22 1.59
CA PHE A 189 -15.27 14.36 2.81
C PHE A 189 -16.77 14.45 2.57
N ALA A 190 -17.22 14.64 1.32
CA ALA A 190 -18.64 14.53 0.95
C ALA A 190 -19.11 13.07 0.82
N THR A 191 -18.19 12.11 0.79
CA THR A 191 -18.52 10.67 0.73
C THR A 191 -19.12 10.15 2.04
N PRO A 192 -19.77 8.97 2.04
CA PRO A 192 -20.30 8.36 3.27
C PRO A 192 -19.25 8.15 4.39
N ARG A 193 -17.98 7.93 4.06
CA ARG A 193 -16.89 7.82 5.05
C ARG A 193 -16.31 9.16 5.47
N GLY A 194 -16.68 10.26 4.81
CA GLY A 194 -16.06 11.56 4.98
C GLY A 194 -15.99 12.07 6.42
N ALA A 195 -17.08 11.91 7.19
CA ALA A 195 -17.12 12.28 8.60
C ALA A 195 -16.13 11.47 9.45
N TYR A 196 -16.04 10.15 9.21
CA TYR A 196 -15.07 9.28 9.88
C TYR A 196 -13.65 9.69 9.53
N LEU A 197 -13.34 9.85 8.24
CA LEU A 197 -11.99 10.21 7.78
C LEU A 197 -11.53 11.52 8.39
N ARG A 198 -12.40 12.54 8.40
CA ARG A 198 -12.10 13.85 8.99
C ARG A 198 -11.82 13.79 10.50
N GLY A 199 -12.51 12.89 11.22
CA GLY A 199 -12.38 12.76 12.67
C GLY A 199 -11.28 11.79 13.12
N GLN A 200 -10.76 10.94 12.23
CA GLN A 200 -9.86 9.84 12.60
C GLN A 200 -8.51 9.88 11.91
N LEU A 201 -8.40 10.55 10.75
CA LEU A 201 -7.16 10.63 9.99
C LEU A 201 -6.59 12.04 9.97
N HIS A 202 -5.26 12.11 9.95
CA HIS A 202 -4.53 13.36 9.82
C HIS A 202 -4.13 13.59 8.36
N PHE A 203 -4.83 14.51 7.70
CA PHE A 203 -4.48 14.94 6.34
C PHE A 203 -3.44 16.08 6.41
N MET A 204 -2.37 15.97 5.64
CA MET A 204 -1.32 16.98 5.59
C MET A 204 -1.88 18.34 5.13
N ARG A 205 -1.58 19.41 5.86
CA ARG A 205 -2.05 20.78 5.55
C ARG A 205 -1.12 21.56 4.63
N GLY A 206 0.17 21.21 4.64
CA GLY A 206 1.21 21.86 3.83
C GLY A 206 1.09 21.55 2.34
N LYS A 207 1.83 22.30 1.52
CA LYS A 207 1.96 21.98 0.08
C LYS A 207 3.00 20.86 -0.06
N PRO A 208 2.65 19.70 -0.64
CA PRO A 208 3.63 18.67 -0.91
C PRO A 208 4.69 19.17 -1.92
N TRP A 209 5.89 18.58 -1.87
CA TRP A 209 7.00 18.98 -2.75
C TRP A 209 6.77 18.57 -4.21
N VAL A 210 6.06 17.47 -4.43
CA VAL A 210 5.55 16.99 -5.72
C VAL A 210 4.02 17.02 -5.66
N ARG A 211 3.33 17.18 -6.79
CA ARG A 211 1.88 16.98 -6.81
C ARG A 211 1.55 15.53 -6.43
N HIS A 212 0.39 15.33 -5.81
CA HIS A 212 -0.11 14.03 -5.34
C HIS A 212 -1.58 13.93 -5.78
N ASP A 213 -1.81 14.14 -7.08
CA ASP A 213 -3.12 14.18 -7.70
C ASP A 213 -3.49 12.83 -8.35
N GLU A 214 -2.47 12.06 -8.71
CA GLU A 214 -2.54 10.69 -9.23
C GLU A 214 -2.39 9.63 -8.13
N HIS A 215 -1.83 9.98 -6.99
CA HIS A 215 -1.66 9.07 -5.85
C HIS A 215 -1.83 9.78 -4.50
N TYR A 216 -2.04 9.01 -3.45
CA TYR A 216 -1.98 9.45 -2.06
C TYR A 216 -0.96 8.61 -1.30
N HIS A 217 -0.24 9.27 -0.42
CA HIS A 217 0.83 8.70 0.37
C HIS A 217 0.39 8.53 1.81
N ILE A 218 0.65 7.36 2.38
CA ILE A 218 0.30 7.00 3.76
C ILE A 218 1.59 6.72 4.53
N ASP A 219 1.79 7.49 5.60
CA ASP A 219 2.76 7.16 6.63
C ASP A 219 2.04 6.45 7.79
N PHE A 220 2.49 5.25 8.15
CA PHE A 220 2.00 4.49 9.28
C PHE A 220 2.71 4.91 10.58
N ALA A 221 1.98 4.85 11.69
CA ALA A 221 2.50 5.11 13.02
C ALA A 221 2.83 3.79 13.73
N LEU A 222 4.14 3.50 13.85
CA LEU A 222 4.69 2.39 14.63
C LEU A 222 5.96 2.87 15.35
N PRO A 223 6.14 2.59 16.66
CA PRO A 223 7.38 2.94 17.35
C PRO A 223 8.60 2.22 16.74
N CYS A 224 9.55 3.00 16.21
CA CYS A 224 10.82 2.50 15.68
C CYS A 224 11.95 2.65 16.70
N ARG A 225 12.97 1.80 16.59
CA ARG A 225 14.21 1.97 17.37
C ARG A 225 14.98 3.21 16.89
N PRO A 226 15.82 3.82 17.76
CA PRO A 226 16.78 4.83 17.32
C PRO A 226 17.67 4.31 16.18
N LEU A 227 18.02 5.18 15.24
CA LEU A 227 18.85 4.83 14.08
C LEU A 227 20.27 4.43 14.49
#